data_AF-A0A7S3GZ80-F1
#
_entry.id   AF-A0A7S3GZ80-F1
#
_cell.length_a   1.000
_cell.length_b   1.000
_cell.length_c   1.000
_cell.angle_alpha   90.00
_cell.angle_beta   90.00
_cell.angle_gamma   90.00
#
_symmetry.space_group_name_H-M   'P 1'
#
loop_
_entity.id
_entity.type
_entity.pdbx_description
1 polymer ?
#
loop_
_entity_poly.entity_id
_entity_poly.type
_entity_poly.pdbx_seq_one_letter_code
_entity_poly.pdbx_strand_id
1 'polypeptide(L)'
;KKPAAVRTVATSPTLSAPLPVAKVVSPVAQSLRVRLGLEDTNKPITISLNNSKLSSGQDYLSDLPRLVQVLEELAQVCLIIQATSDEEECVVYETIQNLMPQFPKHRCLLHSLEVGKVAIVRQVIPSVHIEFDRNFCEKLKPHVRKIVWVDGGCVGSVESVELTTTQAESKVKSTATSAAANNSSSGFTTVASFGDILRL
;
A
#
# COMPACT_ATOMS: atom_id res chain seq x y z
N LYS A 1 61.38 -20.18 2.11
CA LYS A 1 60.47 -21.22 2.66
C LYS A 1 59.18 -20.51 3.08
N LYS A 2 58.07 -20.74 2.38
CA LYS A 2 56.78 -20.03 2.53
C LYS A 2 55.77 -21.07 3.06
N PRO A 3 55.08 -20.86 4.19
CA PRO A 3 54.14 -21.87 4.69
C PRO A 3 52.84 -21.84 3.88
N ALA A 4 52.38 -23.02 3.49
CA ALA A 4 51.10 -23.25 2.82
C ALA A 4 49.98 -23.20 3.86
N ALA A 5 48.98 -22.34 3.64
CA ALA A 5 47.78 -22.27 4.45
C ALA A 5 46.81 -23.38 4.03
N VAL A 6 46.50 -24.28 4.97
CA VAL A 6 45.50 -25.35 4.84
C VAL A 6 44.11 -24.71 4.88
N ARG A 7 43.33 -24.86 3.80
CA ARG A 7 41.91 -24.47 3.75
C ARG A 7 41.07 -25.63 4.29
N THR A 8 40.53 -25.47 5.49
CA THR A 8 39.50 -26.35 6.05
C THR A 8 38.17 -26.03 5.38
N VAL A 9 37.62 -26.97 4.61
CA VAL A 9 36.30 -26.88 4.01
C VAL A 9 35.28 -27.28 5.07
N ALA A 10 34.56 -26.30 5.62
CA ALA A 10 33.45 -26.56 6.53
C ALA A 10 32.22 -26.99 5.73
N THR A 11 31.83 -28.26 5.85
CA THR A 11 30.55 -28.80 5.41
C THR A 11 29.43 -28.10 6.17
N SER A 12 28.64 -27.28 5.47
CA SER A 12 27.47 -26.62 6.02
C SER A 12 26.37 -27.63 6.32
N PRO A 13 25.72 -27.58 7.50
CA PRO A 13 24.58 -28.43 7.80
C PRO A 13 23.38 -28.03 6.94
N THR A 14 22.85 -28.99 6.18
CA THR A 14 21.59 -28.85 5.44
C THR A 14 20.43 -28.83 6.45
N LEU A 15 20.09 -27.63 6.93
CA LEU A 15 18.88 -27.40 7.71
C LEU A 15 17.67 -27.56 6.80
N SER A 16 16.94 -28.67 6.96
CA SER A 16 15.61 -28.86 6.38
C SER A 16 14.71 -27.72 6.85
N ALA A 17 14.46 -26.77 5.97
CA ALA A 17 13.55 -25.66 6.24
C ALA A 17 12.14 -26.24 6.50
N PRO A 18 11.47 -25.85 7.60
CA PRO A 18 10.08 -26.25 7.83
C PRO A 18 9.21 -25.78 6.67
N LEU A 19 8.36 -26.68 6.17
CA LEU A 19 7.41 -26.38 5.11
C LEU A 19 6.52 -25.20 5.54
N PRO A 20 6.31 -24.19 4.67
CA PRO A 20 5.49 -23.05 5.02
C PRO A 20 4.06 -23.52 5.30
N VAL A 21 3.63 -23.38 6.55
CA VAL A 21 2.22 -23.56 6.92
C VAL A 21 1.42 -22.55 6.11
N ALA A 22 0.52 -23.04 5.25
CA ALA A 22 -0.33 -22.18 4.43
C ALA A 22 -1.14 -21.27 5.37
N LYS A 23 -0.81 -19.98 5.41
CA LYS A 23 -1.53 -18.98 6.19
C LYS A 23 -2.94 -18.91 5.63
N VAL A 24 -3.95 -19.21 6.46
CA VAL A 24 -5.36 -19.08 6.07
C VAL A 24 -5.63 -17.59 5.88
N VAL A 25 -5.91 -17.20 4.63
CA VAL A 25 -6.23 -15.82 4.25
C VAL A 25 -7.71 -15.57 4.52
N SER A 26 -8.05 -14.47 5.18
CA SER A 26 -9.45 -14.12 5.43
C SER A 26 -10.21 -13.81 4.13
N PRO A 27 -11.55 -13.96 4.12
CA PRO A 27 -12.35 -13.61 2.93
C PRO A 27 -12.18 -12.14 2.51
N VAL A 28 -12.00 -11.24 3.47
CA VAL A 28 -11.76 -9.80 3.24
C VAL A 28 -10.43 -9.60 2.53
N ALA A 29 -9.35 -10.21 3.04
CA ALA A 29 -8.05 -10.17 2.40
C ALA A 29 -8.09 -10.76 0.98
N GLN A 30 -8.83 -11.86 0.77
CA GLN A 30 -8.98 -12.45 -0.56
C GLN A 30 -9.71 -11.52 -1.55
N SER A 31 -10.78 -10.84 -1.12
CA SER A 31 -11.47 -9.81 -1.94
C SER A 31 -10.50 -8.69 -2.33
N LEU A 32 -9.78 -8.17 -1.34
CA LEU A 32 -8.76 -7.15 -1.52
C LEU A 32 -7.67 -7.58 -2.48
N ARG A 33 -7.19 -8.82 -2.39
CA ARG A 33 -6.17 -9.36 -3.29
C ARG A 33 -6.60 -9.25 -4.76
N VAL A 34 -7.84 -9.65 -5.06
CA VAL A 34 -8.40 -9.62 -6.41
C VAL A 34 -8.56 -8.18 -6.89
N ARG A 35 -9.15 -7.30 -6.08
CA ARG A 35 -9.40 -5.90 -6.45
C ARG A 35 -8.12 -5.08 -6.59
N LEU A 36 -7.18 -5.31 -5.68
CA LEU A 36 -5.83 -4.74 -5.75
C LEU A 36 -4.98 -5.42 -6.83
N GLY A 37 -5.45 -6.47 -7.50
CA GLY A 37 -4.71 -7.13 -8.58
C GLY A 37 -3.33 -7.59 -8.11
N LEU A 38 -3.25 -8.09 -6.88
CA LEU A 38 -2.01 -8.54 -6.27
C LEU A 38 -1.63 -9.92 -6.84
N GLU A 39 -0.90 -9.87 -7.94
CA GLU A 39 -0.35 -11.04 -8.63
C GLU A 39 0.90 -11.58 -7.91
N ASP A 40 1.76 -10.69 -7.44
CA ASP A 40 3.05 -11.01 -6.82
C ASP A 40 3.03 -10.71 -5.32
N THR A 41 3.00 -11.76 -4.50
CA THR A 41 3.00 -11.66 -3.02
C THR A 41 4.40 -11.43 -2.45
N ASN A 42 5.46 -11.47 -3.27
CA ASN A 42 6.83 -11.28 -2.79
C ASN A 42 7.20 -9.80 -2.63
N LYS A 43 6.44 -8.90 -3.27
CA LYS A 43 6.67 -7.45 -3.20
C LYS A 43 5.83 -6.82 -2.10
N PRO A 44 6.40 -5.87 -1.34
CA PRO A 44 5.68 -5.25 -0.24
C PRO A 44 4.57 -4.33 -0.74
N ILE A 45 3.58 -4.10 0.12
CA ILE A 45 2.60 -3.03 -0.02
C ILE A 45 3.13 -1.84 0.78
N THR A 46 3.06 -0.65 0.20
CA THR A 46 3.48 0.58 0.89
C THR A 46 2.28 1.48 1.15
N ILE A 47 2.26 2.12 2.32
CA ILE A 47 1.23 3.08 2.71
C ILE A 47 1.93 4.38 3.06
N SER A 48 1.60 5.47 2.40
CA SER A 48 2.13 6.77 2.81
C SER A 48 1.31 7.39 3.93
N LEU A 49 1.97 7.87 4.97
CA LEU A 49 1.33 8.63 6.06
C LEU A 49 1.95 10.03 6.10
N ASN A 50 1.10 11.05 6.14
CA ASN A 50 1.54 12.43 6.28
C ASN A 50 1.39 12.88 7.75
N ASN A 51 2.47 13.37 8.36
CA ASN A 51 2.49 13.77 9.77
C ASN A 51 1.55 14.93 10.08
N SER A 52 1.35 15.86 9.14
CA SER A 52 0.37 16.95 9.31
C SER A 52 -1.04 16.43 9.63
N LYS A 53 -1.36 15.22 9.14
CA LYS A 53 -2.62 14.57 9.41
C LYS A 53 -2.58 13.67 10.66
N LEU A 54 -1.40 13.18 11.06
CA LEU A 54 -1.20 12.42 12.30
C LEU A 54 -1.48 13.27 13.55
N SER A 55 -0.97 14.50 13.58
CA SER A 55 -1.13 15.41 14.73
C SER A 55 -2.56 15.94 14.91
N SER A 56 -3.38 15.89 13.85
CA SER A 56 -4.74 16.42 13.84
C SER A 56 -5.81 15.48 14.41
N GLY A 57 -5.42 14.28 14.88
CA GLY A 57 -6.35 13.32 15.48
C GLY A 57 -7.41 12.78 14.51
N GLN A 58 -7.13 12.82 13.21
CA GLN A 58 -8.07 12.39 12.17
C GLN A 58 -8.42 10.89 12.28
N ASP A 59 -9.70 10.60 12.08
CA ASP A 59 -10.33 9.28 12.24
C ASP A 59 -9.64 8.15 11.48
N TYR A 60 -8.93 8.44 10.38
CA TYR A 60 -8.30 7.39 9.57
C TYR A 60 -7.16 6.66 10.32
N LEU A 61 -6.53 7.27 11.34
CA LEU A 61 -5.54 6.55 12.16
C LEU A 61 -6.17 5.43 13.00
N SER A 62 -7.45 5.58 13.37
CA SER A 62 -8.15 4.55 14.14
C SER A 62 -8.35 3.26 13.34
N ASP A 63 -8.50 3.38 12.02
CA ASP A 63 -8.65 2.25 11.09
C ASP A 63 -7.32 1.69 10.59
N LEU A 64 -6.22 2.44 10.72
CA LEU A 64 -4.89 2.04 10.24
C LEU A 64 -4.44 0.67 10.78
N PRO A 65 -4.55 0.35 12.09
CA PRO A 65 -4.20 -0.97 12.61
C PRO A 65 -4.94 -2.12 11.92
N ARG A 66 -6.25 -1.94 11.71
CA ARG A 66 -7.10 -2.94 11.06
C ARG A 66 -6.71 -3.11 9.59
N LEU A 67 -6.46 -2.02 8.88
CA LEU A 67 -6.01 -2.09 7.50
C LEU A 67 -4.67 -2.80 7.38
N VAL A 68 -3.68 -2.41 8.19
CA VAL A 68 -2.35 -3.02 8.17
C VAL A 68 -2.46 -4.51 8.45
N GLN A 69 -3.25 -4.91 9.45
CA GLN A 69 -3.49 -6.32 9.75
C GLN A 69 -4.02 -7.11 8.55
N VAL A 70 -5.03 -6.59 7.85
CA VAL A 70 -5.62 -7.25 6.67
C VAL A 70 -4.62 -7.30 5.51
N LEU A 71 -3.87 -6.22 5.27
CA LEU A 71 -2.85 -6.18 4.21
C LEU A 71 -1.66 -7.11 4.51
N GLU A 72 -1.30 -7.31 5.78
CA GLU A 72 -0.27 -8.27 6.22
C GLU A 72 -0.67 -9.74 6.05
N GLU A 73 -1.94 -10.04 5.79
CA GLU A 73 -2.36 -11.36 5.32
C GLU A 73 -1.97 -11.60 3.85
N LEU A 74 -1.75 -10.53 3.08
CA LEU A 74 -1.52 -10.58 1.64
C LEU A 74 -0.05 -10.42 1.25
N ALA A 75 0.64 -9.47 1.87
CA ALA A 75 2.04 -9.16 1.60
C ALA A 75 2.69 -8.44 2.79
N GLN A 76 4.00 -8.27 2.77
CA GLN A 76 4.68 -7.43 3.75
C GLN A 76 4.22 -5.97 3.59
N VAL A 77 3.90 -5.30 4.69
CA VAL A 77 3.48 -3.90 4.69
C VAL A 77 4.62 -3.01 5.19
N CYS A 78 4.89 -1.92 4.47
CA CYS A 78 5.80 -0.85 4.88
C CYS A 78 5.05 0.48 4.97
N LEU A 79 5.29 1.24 6.03
CA LEU A 79 4.75 2.58 6.20
C LEU A 79 5.80 3.59 5.74
N ILE A 80 5.43 4.53 4.88
CA ILE A 80 6.31 5.62 4.43
C ILE A 80 5.79 6.90 5.06
N ILE A 81 6.51 7.42 6.06
CA ILE A 81 6.00 8.45 6.95
C ILE A 81 6.83 9.71 6.82
N GLN A 82 6.17 10.85 6.66
CA GLN A 82 6.86 12.14 6.64
C GLN A 82 7.29 12.53 8.06
N ALA A 83 8.55 12.85 8.28
CA ALA A 83 9.05 13.45 9.52
C ALA A 83 10.14 14.46 9.17
N THR A 84 9.95 15.72 9.55
CA THR A 84 10.81 16.84 9.13
C THR A 84 11.83 17.25 10.20
N SER A 85 11.68 16.77 11.42
CA SER A 85 12.63 16.92 12.52
C SER A 85 12.76 15.65 13.36
N ASP A 86 13.80 15.58 14.18
CA ASP A 86 14.06 14.44 15.07
C ASP A 86 12.96 14.31 16.14
N GLU A 87 12.38 15.42 16.59
CA GLU A 87 11.24 15.43 17.52
C GLU A 87 10.00 14.84 16.86
N GLU A 88 9.72 15.20 15.60
CA GLU A 88 8.61 14.61 14.84
C GLU A 88 8.81 13.12 14.63
N GLU A 89 10.03 12.69 14.31
CA GLU A 89 10.38 11.27 14.17
C GLU A 89 10.07 10.50 15.46
N CYS A 90 10.46 11.02 16.62
CA CYS A 90 10.15 10.39 17.92
C CYS A 90 8.63 10.27 18.14
N VAL A 91 7.87 11.34 17.92
CA VAL A 91 6.41 11.37 18.10
C VAL A 91 5.72 10.38 17.16
N VAL A 92 6.14 10.32 15.90
CA VAL A 92 5.62 9.37 14.91
C VAL A 92 5.86 7.93 15.36
N TYR A 93 7.07 7.61 15.80
CA TYR A 93 7.38 6.27 16.26
C TYR A 93 6.56 5.87 17.48
N GLU A 94 6.45 6.74 18.48
CA GLU A 94 5.62 6.49 19.67
C GLU A 94 4.17 6.29 19.28
N THR A 95 3.63 7.12 18.38
CA THR A 95 2.24 7.01 17.91
C THR A 95 2.00 5.66 17.21
N ILE A 96 2.88 5.27 16.29
CA ILE A 96 2.76 3.98 15.59
C ILE A 96 2.92 2.80 16.55
N GLN A 97 3.84 2.88 17.51
CA GLN A 97 4.00 1.82 18.52
C GLN A 97 2.76 1.69 19.41
N ASN A 98 2.20 2.82 19.85
CA ASN A 98 0.99 2.81 20.67
C ASN A 98 -0.22 2.25 19.90
N LEU A 99 -0.35 2.57 18.61
CA LEU A 99 -1.44 2.08 17.75
C LEU A 99 -1.26 0.61 17.35
N MET A 100 -0.01 0.20 17.07
CA MET A 100 0.33 -1.13 16.57
C MET A 100 1.61 -1.66 17.26
N PRO A 101 1.51 -2.18 18.50
CA PRO A 101 2.70 -2.51 19.30
C PRO A 101 3.60 -3.60 18.71
N GLN A 102 3.04 -4.44 17.84
CA GLN A 102 3.77 -5.52 17.17
C GLN A 102 4.32 -5.12 15.80
N PHE A 103 4.06 -3.89 15.33
CA PHE A 103 4.54 -3.45 14.03
C PHE A 103 6.06 -3.22 14.04
N PRO A 104 6.84 -3.86 13.15
CA PRO A 104 8.28 -3.76 13.19
C PRO A 104 8.80 -2.38 12.78
N LYS A 105 9.65 -1.81 13.63
CA LYS A 105 10.24 -0.46 13.41
C LYS A 105 10.95 -0.32 12.07
N HIS A 106 11.65 -1.35 11.60
CA HIS A 106 12.37 -1.32 10.32
C HIS A 106 11.45 -1.25 9.08
N ARG A 107 10.13 -1.43 9.26
CA ARG A 107 9.12 -1.27 8.20
C ARG A 107 8.46 0.11 8.22
N CYS A 108 8.87 0.99 9.14
CA CYS A 108 8.56 2.41 9.12
C CYS A 108 9.71 3.16 8.45
N LEU A 109 9.47 3.66 7.25
CA LEU A 109 10.45 4.34 6.41
C LEU A 109 10.17 5.84 6.46
N LEU A 110 11.09 6.59 7.08
CA LEU A 110 10.92 8.02 7.29
C LEU A 110 11.49 8.83 6.12
N HIS A 111 10.86 9.96 5.84
CA HIS A 111 11.40 10.95 4.92
C HIS A 111 11.04 12.37 5.36
N SER A 112 11.94 13.32 5.16
CA SER A 112 11.66 14.74 5.43
C SER A 112 11.13 15.49 4.20
N LEU A 113 11.50 15.03 3.00
CA LEU A 113 11.18 15.70 1.74
C LEU A 113 10.37 14.79 0.82
N GLU A 114 9.55 15.40 -0.03
CA GLU A 114 8.79 14.73 -1.09
C GLU A 114 9.68 13.87 -2.01
N VAL A 115 10.84 14.39 -2.42
CA VAL A 115 11.78 13.64 -3.26
C VAL A 115 12.31 12.39 -2.54
N GLY A 116 12.45 12.45 -1.22
CA GLY A 116 12.84 11.31 -0.38
C GLY A 116 11.79 10.20 -0.44
N LYS A 117 10.51 10.55 -0.36
CA LYS A 117 9.40 9.59 -0.54
C LYS A 117 9.46 8.89 -1.91
N VAL A 118 9.67 9.65 -2.99
CA VAL A 118 9.83 9.05 -4.33
C VAL A 118 11.02 8.09 -4.37
N ALA A 119 12.15 8.47 -3.78
CA ALA A 119 13.35 7.62 -3.73
C ALA A 119 13.08 6.31 -2.96
N ILE A 120 12.42 6.39 -1.80
CA ILE A 120 12.03 5.21 -1.02
C ILE A 120 11.13 4.29 -1.84
N VAL A 121 10.07 4.83 -2.44
CA VAL A 121 9.12 4.04 -3.25
C VAL A 121 9.83 3.33 -4.41
N ARG A 122 10.79 4.02 -5.06
CA ARG A 122 11.60 3.43 -6.14
C ARG A 122 12.54 2.33 -5.67
N GLN A 123 13.06 2.40 -4.45
CA GLN A 123 13.95 1.38 -3.88
C GLN A 123 13.15 0.17 -3.37
N VAL A 124 12.00 0.42 -2.76
CA VAL A 124 11.13 -0.62 -2.22
C VAL A 124 10.42 -1.41 -3.32
N ILE A 125 10.10 -0.76 -4.46
CA ILE A 125 9.42 -1.35 -5.62
C ILE A 125 8.14 -2.08 -5.16
N PRO A 126 7.18 -1.37 -4.57
CA PRO A 126 5.99 -2.01 -4.02
C PRO A 126 5.11 -2.62 -5.09
N SER A 127 4.34 -3.66 -4.73
CA SER A 127 3.27 -4.21 -5.56
C SER A 127 2.14 -3.19 -5.71
N VAL A 128 1.77 -2.54 -4.61
CA VAL A 128 0.78 -1.47 -4.51
C VAL A 128 1.27 -0.38 -3.57
N HIS A 129 1.06 0.87 -3.96
CA HIS A 129 1.25 2.04 -3.09
C HIS A 129 -0.10 2.66 -2.74
N ILE A 130 -0.38 2.86 -1.46
CA ILE A 130 -1.57 3.54 -0.95
C ILE A 130 -1.18 4.98 -0.60
N GLU A 131 -1.84 5.95 -1.22
CA GLU A 131 -1.53 7.38 -1.14
C GLU A 131 -2.76 8.21 -0.76
N PHE A 132 -2.56 9.28 -0.01
CA PHE A 132 -3.62 10.20 0.43
C PHE A 132 -3.51 11.58 -0.22
N ASP A 133 -2.35 11.90 -0.79
CA ASP A 133 -2.17 13.11 -1.59
C ASP A 133 -2.31 12.81 -3.09
N ARG A 134 -3.44 13.24 -3.65
CA ARG A 134 -3.74 13.10 -5.07
C ARG A 134 -2.70 13.76 -5.97
N ASN A 135 -2.13 14.89 -5.56
CA ASN A 135 -1.11 15.58 -6.35
C ASN A 135 0.18 14.77 -6.39
N PHE A 136 0.47 14.03 -5.31
CA PHE A 136 1.64 13.18 -5.22
C PHE A 136 1.52 11.89 -6.05
N CYS A 137 0.31 11.35 -6.21
CA CYS A 137 0.05 10.21 -7.09
C CYS A 137 0.62 10.42 -8.50
N GLU A 138 0.45 11.62 -9.07
CA GLU A 138 0.97 11.96 -10.40
C GLU A 138 2.50 11.85 -10.48
N LYS A 139 3.22 12.22 -9.41
CA LYS A 139 4.68 12.11 -9.33
C LYS A 139 5.15 10.67 -9.20
N LEU A 140 4.34 9.80 -8.60
CA LEU A 140 4.67 8.38 -8.39
C LEU A 140 4.32 7.48 -9.58
N LYS A 141 3.40 7.89 -10.46
CA LYS A 141 3.00 7.14 -11.67
C LYS A 141 4.16 6.52 -12.46
N PRO A 142 5.28 7.24 -12.71
CA PRO A 142 6.37 6.68 -13.51
C PRO A 142 7.15 5.58 -12.79
N HIS A 143 6.91 5.40 -11.49
CA HIS A 143 7.72 4.55 -10.61
C HIS A 143 6.94 3.39 -9.99
N VAL A 144 5.61 3.53 -9.88
CA VAL A 144 4.74 2.52 -9.27
C VAL A 144 3.70 2.08 -10.27
N ARG A 145 3.59 0.77 -10.50
CA ARG A 145 2.62 0.19 -11.43
C ARG A 145 1.18 0.43 -10.99
N LYS A 146 0.92 0.36 -9.67
CA LYS A 146 -0.43 0.49 -9.11
C LYS A 146 -0.44 1.38 -7.87
N ILE A 147 -1.22 2.45 -7.95
CA ILE A 147 -1.42 3.42 -6.87
C ILE A 147 -2.91 3.39 -6.51
N VAL A 148 -3.21 3.21 -5.23
CA VAL A 148 -4.55 3.37 -4.67
C VAL A 148 -4.59 4.73 -4.00
N TRP A 149 -5.45 5.61 -4.49
CA TRP A 149 -5.65 6.91 -3.88
C TRP A 149 -6.84 6.84 -2.93
N VAL A 150 -6.58 7.18 -1.67
CA VAL A 150 -7.60 7.33 -0.63
C VAL A 150 -7.95 8.80 -0.54
N ASP A 151 -9.18 9.13 -0.95
CA ASP A 151 -9.70 10.47 -0.77
C ASP A 151 -9.86 10.70 0.73
N GLY A 152 -9.33 11.81 1.24
CA GLY A 152 -9.36 12.13 2.68
C GLY A 152 -10.73 12.60 3.17
N GLY A 153 -11.80 12.23 2.48
CA GLY A 153 -13.15 12.74 2.64
C GLY A 153 -14.04 11.82 3.46
N CYS A 154 -13.63 11.40 4.66
CA CYS A 154 -14.60 10.87 5.63
C CYS A 154 -15.26 12.04 6.37
N VAL A 155 -16.20 12.70 5.69
CA VAL A 155 -17.29 13.44 6.34
C VAL A 155 -18.56 12.65 6.04
N GLY A 156 -19.08 11.92 7.03
CA GLY A 156 -20.46 11.44 7.02
C GLY A 156 -20.64 9.91 7.08
N SER A 157 -21.22 9.50 8.21
CA SER A 157 -22.14 8.38 8.44
C SER A 157 -22.31 7.29 7.36
N VAL A 158 -22.26 6.04 7.83
CA VAL A 158 -22.66 4.85 7.07
C VAL A 158 -24.15 4.95 6.73
N GLU A 159 -24.48 5.38 5.52
CA GLU A 159 -25.75 5.03 4.89
C GLU A 159 -25.52 4.06 3.73
N SER A 160 -26.20 2.93 3.84
CA SER A 160 -26.25 1.82 2.89
C SER A 160 -26.56 2.30 1.47
N VAL A 161 -25.65 2.07 0.52
CA VAL A 161 -25.94 2.31 -0.89
C VAL A 161 -26.42 0.99 -1.52
N GLU A 162 -27.72 0.96 -1.80
CA GLU A 162 -28.37 -0.03 -2.66
C GLU A 162 -27.75 -0.03 -4.07
N LEU A 163 -27.38 -1.23 -4.54
CA LEU A 163 -27.00 -1.50 -5.92
C LEU A 163 -28.24 -1.42 -6.82
N THR A 164 -28.49 -0.26 -7.43
CA THR A 164 -29.45 -0.15 -8.53
C THR A 164 -28.76 -0.51 -9.85
N THR A 165 -29.03 -1.75 -10.31
CA THR A 165 -28.75 -2.19 -11.67
C THR A 165 -29.87 -1.69 -12.57
N THR A 166 -29.56 -0.91 -13.61
CA THR A 166 -30.50 -0.65 -14.72
C THR A 166 -29.93 -1.22 -16.01
N GLN A 167 -30.64 -2.24 -16.53
CA GLN A 167 -30.46 -2.81 -17.85
C GLN A 167 -31.04 -1.89 -18.93
N ALA A 168 -30.50 -2.10 -20.13
CA ALA A 168 -30.63 -1.35 -21.38
C ALA A 168 -32.04 -1.13 -21.93
N GLU A 169 -32.17 -0.14 -22.83
CA GLU A 169 -32.77 -0.40 -24.15
C GLU A 169 -32.30 0.55 -25.25
N SER A 170 -32.38 0.02 -26.48
CA SER A 170 -31.69 0.38 -27.71
C SER A 170 -32.41 1.44 -28.55
N LYS A 171 -31.66 2.30 -29.28
CA LYS A 171 -32.03 2.63 -30.67
C LYS A 171 -30.84 3.14 -31.52
N VAL A 172 -30.61 2.41 -32.60
CA VAL A 172 -29.66 2.63 -33.70
C VAL A 172 -30.03 3.87 -34.54
N LYS A 173 -29.06 4.65 -35.03
CA LYS A 173 -28.71 4.84 -36.47
C LYS A 173 -27.72 6.00 -36.73
N SER A 174 -26.55 5.64 -37.27
CA SER A 174 -25.65 6.32 -38.24
C SER A 174 -25.24 7.80 -38.00
N THR A 175 -23.96 8.18 -37.98
CA THR A 175 -23.11 8.42 -39.17
C THR A 175 -21.63 8.67 -38.76
N ALA A 176 -20.69 8.27 -39.63
CA ALA A 176 -19.21 8.36 -39.54
C ALA A 176 -18.68 9.83 -39.40
N THR A 177 -17.43 10.18 -39.08
CA THR A 177 -16.10 9.54 -39.08
C THR A 177 -15.14 10.43 -38.25
N SER A 178 -13.93 9.92 -37.99
CA SER A 178 -12.66 10.59 -37.64
C SER A 178 -12.29 10.82 -36.16
N ALA A 179 -11.59 9.80 -35.66
CA ALA A 179 -10.19 9.86 -35.20
C ALA A 179 -9.83 10.72 -33.97
N ALA A 180 -9.59 9.96 -32.87
CA ALA A 180 -8.44 10.03 -31.95
C ALA A 180 -8.89 9.99 -30.48
N ALA A 181 -9.50 8.87 -30.08
CA ALA A 181 -9.62 8.53 -28.67
C ALA A 181 -8.28 7.96 -28.19
N ASN A 182 -7.40 8.82 -27.68
CA ASN A 182 -6.36 8.39 -26.75
C ASN A 182 -7.01 8.06 -25.41
N ASN A 183 -7.64 6.89 -25.34
CA ASN A 183 -8.17 6.36 -24.09
C ASN A 183 -7.02 5.70 -23.32
N SER A 184 -6.12 6.54 -22.82
CA SER A 184 -5.19 6.13 -21.77
C SER A 184 -6.01 6.00 -20.49
N SER A 185 -6.57 4.81 -20.24
CA SER A 185 -7.16 4.48 -18.95
C SER A 185 -6.05 4.50 -17.89
N SER A 186 -5.75 5.67 -17.35
CA SER A 186 -4.83 5.83 -16.24
C SER A 186 -5.44 5.14 -15.03
N GLY A 187 -4.92 3.94 -14.71
CA GLY A 187 -5.47 3.02 -13.72
C GLY A 187 -5.35 3.52 -12.28
N PHE A 188 -6.18 4.50 -11.91
CA PHE A 188 -6.42 4.85 -10.52
C PHE A 188 -7.63 4.11 -10.01
N THR A 189 -7.42 3.34 -8.95
CA THR A 189 -8.53 2.94 -8.09
C THR A 189 -8.68 4.03 -7.04
N THR A 190 -9.80 4.74 -7.08
CA THR A 190 -10.18 5.75 -6.08
C THR A 190 -11.03 5.07 -5.01
N VAL A 191 -10.73 5.35 -3.75
CA VAL A 191 -11.52 4.90 -2.59
C VAL A 191 -11.78 6.09 -1.67
N ALA A 192 -12.98 6.17 -1.11
CA ALA A 192 -13.40 7.35 -0.33
C ALA A 192 -12.92 7.29 1.14
N SER A 193 -12.53 6.12 1.65
CA SER A 193 -12.01 5.94 3.00
C SER A 193 -11.26 4.63 3.18
N PHE A 194 -10.59 4.45 4.32
CA PHE A 194 -10.03 3.15 4.72
C PHE A 194 -11.11 2.08 4.93
N GLY A 195 -12.25 2.48 5.52
CA GLY A 195 -13.42 1.62 5.64
C GLY A 195 -13.87 1.10 4.28
N ASP A 196 -13.77 1.92 3.23
CA ASP A 196 -14.12 1.50 1.88
C ASP A 196 -13.08 0.53 1.31
N ILE A 197 -11.78 0.70 1.58
CA ILE A 197 -10.79 -0.33 1.26
C ILE A 197 -11.18 -1.67 1.89
N LEU A 198 -11.63 -1.67 3.15
CA LEU A 198 -12.05 -2.90 3.83
C LEU A 198 -13.42 -3.44 3.37
N ARG A 199 -14.25 -2.61 2.72
CA ARG A 199 -15.56 -2.98 2.14
C ARG A 199 -15.48 -3.32 0.65
N LEU A 200 -14.34 -3.04 0.02
CA LEU A 200 -13.99 -3.53 -1.31
C LEU A 200 -13.69 -5.04 -1.21
#